data_AF-K4LS79-F1
#
_entry.id   AF-K4LS79-F1
#
_cell.length_a   1.000
_cell.length_b   1.000
_cell.length_c   1.000
_cell.angle_alpha   90.00
_cell.angle_beta   90.00
_cell.angle_gamma   90.00
#
_symmetry.space_group_name_H-M   'P 1'
#
loop_
_entity.id
_entity.type
_entity.pdbx_description
1 polymer ?
#
loop_
_entity_poly.entity_id
_entity_poly.type
_entity_poly.pdbx_seq_one_letter_code
_entity_poly.pdbx_strand_id
1 'polypeptide(L)'
;MPNHITNILTAYGDKEKVRAMFEAIKNDEIGAGSIDFNKIVPMPEHIYRGNLGREEIEKYGAENCWYDWSIKNWGTKWNSYGYDEHTADNFDGCTVKFLTAWSSVSDLMKKLSSMFPDIRFDYKWADEDFGHNTGKAEYKSGKTLSCYIPAGGSAEALELAASILDIDLAEAGYIYNESTGEYEYVEDEPDEIPKMGGV
;
A
#
# COMPACT_ATOMS: atom_id res chain seq x y z
N MET A 1 -14.27 5.97 -8.32
CA MET A 1 -13.34 4.84 -8.16
C MET A 1 -12.52 5.08 -6.91
N PRO A 2 -12.07 4.04 -6.20
CA PRO A 2 -11.10 4.22 -5.14
C PRO A 2 -9.76 4.66 -5.73
N ASN A 3 -9.00 5.39 -4.92
CA ASN A 3 -7.61 5.68 -5.15
C ASN A 3 -6.77 4.46 -4.71
N HIS A 4 -5.77 4.04 -5.48
CA HIS A 4 -4.99 2.83 -5.24
C HIS A 4 -3.64 3.13 -4.57
N ILE A 5 -3.38 2.50 -3.42
CA ILE A 5 -2.08 2.61 -2.74
C ILE A 5 -1.31 1.31 -2.93
N THR A 6 -0.10 1.41 -3.46
CA THR A 6 0.86 0.30 -3.50
C THR A 6 1.55 0.16 -2.16
N ASN A 7 1.59 -1.05 -1.63
CA ASN A 7 2.19 -1.37 -0.35
C ASN A 7 3.23 -2.47 -0.53
N ILE A 8 4.38 -2.33 0.12
CA ILE A 8 5.42 -3.35 0.18
C ILE A 8 5.75 -3.61 1.64
N LEU A 9 5.64 -4.88 2.07
CA LEU A 9 6.03 -5.33 3.40
C LEU A 9 7.15 -6.36 3.26
N THR A 10 8.33 -6.03 3.80
CA THR A 10 9.48 -6.94 3.87
C THR A 10 9.74 -7.32 5.33
N ALA A 11 9.92 -8.61 5.59
CA ALA A 11 10.15 -9.16 6.92
C ALA A 11 11.59 -9.68 7.09
N TYR A 12 12.21 -9.36 8.23
CA TYR A 12 13.56 -9.75 8.58
C TYR A 12 13.58 -10.54 9.89
N GLY A 13 14.24 -11.70 9.89
CA GLY A 13 14.36 -12.56 11.05
C GLY A 13 14.82 -13.96 10.65
N ASP A 14 14.54 -14.93 11.52
CA ASP A 14 14.70 -16.34 11.18
C ASP A 14 13.81 -16.72 9.99
N LYS A 15 14.38 -17.42 9.00
CA LYS A 15 13.72 -17.70 7.72
C LYS A 15 12.48 -18.58 7.89
N GLU A 16 12.51 -19.54 8.81
CA GLU A 16 11.37 -20.43 9.05
C GLU A 16 10.25 -19.67 9.75
N LYS A 17 10.58 -18.82 10.73
CA LYS A 17 9.61 -17.95 11.39
C LYS A 17 8.95 -16.96 10.43
N VAL A 18 9.73 -16.35 9.53
CA VAL A 18 9.20 -15.41 8.52
C VAL A 18 8.24 -16.12 7.56
N ARG A 19 8.63 -17.29 7.05
CA ARG A 19 7.75 -18.08 6.18
C ARG A 19 6.47 -18.52 6.89
N ALA A 20 6.58 -19.00 8.13
CA ALA A 20 5.41 -19.40 8.92
C ALA A 20 4.46 -18.22 9.19
N MET A 21 5.01 -17.02 9.41
CA MET A 21 4.21 -15.80 9.58
C MET A 21 3.44 -15.44 8.29
N PHE A 22 4.11 -15.42 7.14
CA PHE A 22 3.42 -15.16 5.87
C PHE A 22 2.40 -16.25 5.52
N GLU A 23 2.70 -17.52 5.78
CA GLU A 23 1.73 -18.61 5.62
C GLU A 23 0.50 -18.43 6.53
N ALA A 24 0.69 -17.94 7.75
CA ALA A 24 -0.39 -17.71 8.70
C ALA A 24 -1.30 -16.53 8.33
N ILE A 25 -0.81 -15.55 7.56
CA ILE A 25 -1.57 -14.34 7.22
C ILE A 25 -1.98 -14.25 5.75
N LYS A 26 -1.62 -15.21 4.90
CA LYS A 26 -1.94 -15.18 3.47
C LYS A 26 -3.45 -15.22 3.21
N ASN A 27 -3.89 -14.74 2.05
CA ASN A 27 -5.20 -15.07 1.51
C ASN A 27 -5.20 -16.55 1.05
N ASP A 28 -6.20 -17.34 1.45
CA ASP A 28 -6.24 -18.78 1.17
C ASP A 28 -6.51 -19.11 -0.31
N GLU A 29 -7.19 -18.22 -1.03
CA GLU A 29 -7.47 -18.38 -2.47
C GLU A 29 -6.26 -17.99 -3.33
N ILE A 30 -5.51 -16.96 -2.91
CA ILE A 30 -4.33 -16.46 -3.64
C ILE A 30 -3.06 -17.24 -3.28
N GLY A 31 -2.92 -17.67 -2.02
CA GLY A 31 -1.74 -18.39 -1.55
C GLY A 31 -0.62 -17.46 -1.09
N ALA A 32 0.61 -17.99 -1.04
CA ALA A 32 1.78 -17.27 -0.57
C ALA A 32 2.02 -15.98 -1.38
N GLY A 33 2.70 -14.98 -0.81
CA GLY A 33 2.86 -13.68 -1.47
C GLY A 33 1.68 -12.72 -1.27
N SER A 34 0.58 -13.17 -0.66
CA SER A 34 -0.59 -12.34 -0.33
C SER A 34 -0.73 -12.08 1.16
N ILE A 35 -1.61 -11.13 1.53
CA ILE A 35 -1.94 -10.80 2.92
C ILE A 35 -3.45 -10.66 3.11
N ASP A 36 -4.03 -11.31 4.11
CA ASP A 36 -5.43 -11.18 4.49
C ASP A 36 -5.54 -10.43 5.82
N PHE A 37 -6.12 -9.24 5.79
CA PHE A 37 -6.29 -8.39 6.96
C PHE A 37 -7.16 -9.04 8.04
N ASN A 38 -8.08 -9.95 7.67
CA ASN A 38 -8.87 -10.69 8.66
C ASN A 38 -8.01 -11.65 9.49
N LYS A 39 -6.86 -12.11 8.98
CA LYS A 39 -5.93 -12.96 9.73
C LYS A 39 -5.08 -12.18 10.74
N ILE A 40 -5.12 -10.85 10.68
CA ILE A 40 -4.42 -9.94 11.61
C ILE A 40 -5.43 -9.33 12.59
N VAL A 41 -6.48 -8.69 12.05
CA VAL A 41 -7.60 -8.13 12.81
C VAL A 41 -8.89 -8.62 12.14
N PRO A 42 -9.51 -9.70 12.67
CA PRO A 42 -10.69 -10.29 12.05
C PRO A 42 -11.90 -9.38 12.20
N MET A 43 -12.66 -9.21 11.11
CA MET A 43 -13.97 -8.58 11.18
C MET A 43 -14.95 -9.49 11.93
N PRO A 44 -15.56 -9.04 13.04
CA PRO A 44 -16.53 -9.86 13.77
C PRO A 44 -17.74 -10.26 12.92
N GLU A 45 -18.37 -11.39 13.26
CA GLU A 45 -19.54 -11.92 12.54
C GLU A 45 -20.77 -11.00 12.64
N HIS A 46 -20.91 -10.23 13.72
CA HIS A 46 -22.04 -9.34 13.93
C HIS A 46 -21.98 -8.05 13.10
N ILE A 47 -20.85 -7.78 12.43
CA ILE A 47 -20.72 -6.62 11.54
C ILE A 47 -21.60 -6.85 10.31
N TYR A 48 -22.44 -5.86 10.00
CA TYR A 48 -23.30 -5.89 8.82
C TYR A 48 -22.46 -5.68 7.55
N ARG A 49 -22.48 -6.68 6.65
CA ARG A 49 -21.66 -6.75 5.42
C ARG A 49 -22.44 -6.52 4.12
N GLY A 50 -23.70 -6.10 4.23
CA GLY A 50 -24.55 -5.84 3.06
C GLY A 50 -24.36 -4.45 2.45
N ASN A 51 -25.27 -4.10 1.55
CA ASN A 51 -25.33 -2.77 0.95
C ASN A 51 -25.59 -1.72 2.04
N LEU A 52 -24.85 -0.61 1.98
CA LEU A 52 -24.98 0.47 2.93
C LEU A 52 -25.90 1.54 2.38
N GLY A 53 -27.09 1.62 2.94
CA GLY A 53 -28.02 2.74 2.79
C GLY A 53 -28.25 3.43 4.13
N ARG A 54 -29.04 4.51 4.08
CA ARG A 54 -29.44 5.25 5.28
C ARG A 54 -30.16 4.33 6.29
N GLU A 55 -31.03 3.46 5.80
CA GLU A 55 -31.81 2.52 6.63
C GLU A 55 -30.91 1.53 7.38
N GLU A 56 -29.91 0.97 6.71
CA GLU A 56 -28.96 0.05 7.34
C GLU A 56 -28.10 0.74 8.40
N ILE A 57 -27.64 1.96 8.12
CA ILE A 57 -26.86 2.75 9.08
C ILE A 57 -27.71 3.10 10.30
N GLU A 58 -28.98 3.51 10.10
CA GLU A 58 -29.92 3.78 11.20
C GLU A 58 -30.24 2.51 12.00
N LYS A 59 -30.31 1.35 11.35
CA LYS A 59 -30.63 0.06 11.98
C LYS A 59 -29.47 -0.52 12.79
N TYR A 60 -28.26 -0.53 12.25
CA TYR A 60 -27.12 -1.22 12.85
C TYR A 60 -26.19 -0.28 13.62
N GLY A 61 -26.22 1.02 13.34
CA GLY A 61 -25.18 1.96 13.75
C GLY A 61 -24.00 1.89 12.77
N ALA A 62 -23.43 3.05 12.44
CA ALA A 62 -22.40 3.16 11.41
C ALA A 62 -21.17 2.30 11.76
N GLU A 63 -20.77 2.26 13.04
CA GLU A 63 -19.65 1.48 13.57
C GLU A 63 -19.83 -0.05 13.49
N ASN A 64 -21.07 -0.51 13.35
CA ASN A 64 -21.40 -1.94 13.18
C ASN A 64 -21.61 -2.31 11.70
N CYS A 65 -21.35 -1.38 10.78
CA CYS A 65 -21.30 -1.64 9.35
C CYS A 65 -19.85 -1.90 8.92
N TRP A 66 -19.69 -2.77 7.91
CA TRP A 66 -18.37 -3.20 7.43
C TRP A 66 -17.46 -2.03 7.03
N TYR A 67 -18.03 -0.96 6.47
CA TYR A 67 -17.27 0.18 5.95
C TYR A 67 -16.54 0.94 7.07
N ASP A 68 -17.26 1.44 8.06
CA ASP A 68 -16.65 2.16 9.18
C ASP A 68 -15.77 1.24 10.01
N TRP A 69 -16.16 -0.03 10.16
CA TRP A 69 -15.34 -1.01 10.85
C TRP A 69 -13.99 -1.19 10.14
N SER A 70 -13.97 -1.37 8.81
CA SER A 70 -12.74 -1.54 8.04
C SER A 70 -11.84 -0.31 8.13
N ILE A 71 -12.42 0.89 7.95
CA ILE A 71 -11.66 2.14 8.07
C ILE A 71 -11.05 2.28 9.47
N LYS A 72 -11.82 2.00 10.52
CA LYS A 72 -11.35 2.12 11.91
C LYS A 72 -10.30 1.08 12.29
N ASN A 73 -10.37 -0.14 11.76
CA ASN A 73 -9.55 -1.26 12.24
C ASN A 73 -8.39 -1.62 11.32
N TRP A 74 -8.55 -1.39 10.01
CA TRP A 74 -7.52 -1.63 8.99
C TRP A 74 -6.92 -0.33 8.45
N GLY A 75 -7.64 0.79 8.54
CA GLY A 75 -7.23 2.07 7.95
C GLY A 75 -7.63 2.21 6.48
N THR A 76 -8.24 1.19 5.89
CA THR A 76 -8.65 1.15 4.47
C THR A 76 -10.04 0.55 4.32
N LYS A 77 -10.67 0.80 3.18
CA LYS A 77 -12.05 0.39 2.88
C LYS A 77 -12.23 -1.12 2.81
N TRP A 78 -11.29 -1.81 2.17
CA TRP A 78 -11.39 -3.23 1.84
C TRP A 78 -10.14 -3.98 2.30
N ASN A 79 -10.21 -5.30 2.19
CA ASN A 79 -9.01 -6.12 2.32
C ASN A 79 -7.98 -5.77 1.23
N SER A 80 -6.78 -6.33 1.33
CA SER A 80 -5.76 -6.18 0.28
C SER A 80 -6.22 -6.79 -1.05
N TYR A 81 -5.69 -6.28 -2.15
CA TYR A 81 -5.94 -6.77 -3.51
C TYR A 81 -4.75 -6.48 -4.43
N GLY A 82 -4.92 -6.66 -5.75
CA GLY A 82 -3.84 -6.44 -6.72
C GLY A 82 -2.93 -7.65 -6.93
N TYR A 83 -3.46 -8.85 -6.66
CA TYR A 83 -2.79 -10.12 -6.89
C TYR A 83 -3.13 -10.68 -8.28
N ASP A 84 -2.19 -11.41 -8.86
CA ASP A 84 -2.35 -12.17 -10.09
C ASP A 84 -2.06 -13.68 -9.89
N GLU A 85 -2.21 -14.46 -10.96
CA GLU A 85 -1.98 -15.91 -10.96
C GLU A 85 -0.52 -16.32 -10.67
N HIS A 86 0.43 -15.39 -10.74
CA HIS A 86 1.85 -15.62 -10.48
C HIS A 86 2.29 -15.18 -9.08
N THR A 87 1.40 -14.58 -8.29
CA THR A 87 1.70 -14.06 -6.94
C THR A 87 2.42 -15.09 -6.06
N ALA A 88 1.91 -16.33 -6.02
CA ALA A 88 2.48 -17.39 -5.18
C ALA A 88 3.83 -17.90 -5.70
N ASP A 89 3.97 -18.01 -7.03
CA ASP A 89 5.21 -18.47 -7.67
C ASP A 89 6.35 -17.44 -7.53
N ASN A 90 5.99 -16.15 -7.49
CA ASN A 90 6.93 -15.03 -7.38
C ASN A 90 7.29 -14.69 -5.93
N PHE A 91 6.72 -15.37 -4.93
CA PHE A 91 6.99 -15.07 -3.53
C PHE A 91 8.41 -15.48 -3.12
N ASP A 92 9.24 -14.49 -2.77
CA ASP A 92 10.64 -14.67 -2.36
C ASP A 92 10.80 -15.29 -0.94
N GLY A 93 9.70 -15.43 -0.20
CA GLY A 93 9.67 -15.95 1.16
C GLY A 93 9.75 -14.88 2.26
N CYS A 94 9.92 -13.60 1.93
CA CYS A 94 10.02 -12.53 2.92
C CYS A 94 9.39 -11.17 2.54
N THR A 95 8.94 -11.00 1.29
CA THR A 95 8.38 -9.74 0.79
C THR A 95 7.02 -9.97 0.15
N VAL A 96 6.05 -9.11 0.47
CA VAL A 96 4.74 -9.07 -0.21
C VAL A 96 4.47 -7.68 -0.75
N LYS A 97 3.90 -7.61 -1.96
CA LYS A 97 3.40 -6.38 -2.60
C LYS A 97 1.89 -6.50 -2.77
N PHE A 98 1.15 -5.48 -2.36
CA PHE A 98 -0.32 -5.49 -2.44
C PHE A 98 -0.90 -4.08 -2.55
N LEU A 99 -2.13 -3.99 -3.03
CA LEU A 99 -2.88 -2.75 -3.12
C LEU A 99 -3.86 -2.60 -1.95
N THR A 100 -4.10 -1.36 -1.54
CA THR A 100 -5.18 -0.96 -0.61
C THR A 100 -5.96 0.21 -1.19
N ALA A 101 -7.18 0.42 -0.71
CA ALA A 101 -8.00 1.56 -1.13
C ALA A 101 -7.68 2.77 -0.23
N TRP A 102 -7.40 3.93 -0.84
CA TRP A 102 -7.30 5.26 -0.24
C TRP A 102 -6.13 5.51 0.72
N SER A 103 -5.64 4.51 1.45
CA SER A 103 -4.63 4.73 2.49
C SER A 103 -3.74 3.51 2.70
N SER A 104 -2.54 3.76 3.21
CA SER A 104 -1.67 2.71 3.75
C SER A 104 -2.28 2.10 5.02
N VAL A 105 -1.73 0.96 5.44
CA VAL A 105 -2.23 0.16 6.57
C VAL A 105 -1.18 0.07 7.69
N SER A 106 -0.49 1.18 7.94
CA SER A 106 0.62 1.28 8.91
C SER A 106 0.29 0.73 10.30
N ASP A 107 -0.88 1.08 10.85
CA ASP A 107 -1.32 0.58 12.16
C ASP A 107 -1.59 -0.93 12.16
N LEU A 108 -2.10 -1.46 11.05
CA LEU A 108 -2.30 -2.90 10.88
C LEU A 108 -0.95 -3.64 10.82
N MET A 109 0.04 -3.08 10.12
CA MET A 109 1.40 -3.65 10.05
C MET A 109 2.09 -3.62 11.42
N LYS A 110 1.86 -2.56 12.21
CA LYS A 110 2.32 -2.51 13.61
C LYS A 110 1.65 -3.56 14.49
N LYS A 111 0.35 -3.83 14.29
CA LYS A 111 -0.34 -4.95 14.98
C LYS A 111 0.24 -6.30 14.59
N LEU A 112 0.49 -6.53 13.30
CA LEU A 112 1.18 -7.74 12.81
C LEU A 112 2.54 -7.91 13.50
N SER A 113 3.31 -6.83 13.62
CA SER A 113 4.58 -6.82 14.35
C SER A 113 4.46 -7.20 15.83
N SER A 114 3.31 -6.96 16.45
CA SER A 114 3.04 -7.39 17.83
C SER A 114 2.80 -8.90 17.93
N MET A 115 2.18 -9.50 16.91
CA MET A 115 1.89 -10.93 16.85
C MET A 115 3.16 -11.77 16.63
N PHE A 116 4.14 -11.22 15.92
CA PHE A 116 5.41 -11.87 15.59
C PHE A 116 6.60 -11.06 16.11
N PRO A 117 6.84 -11.02 17.44
CA PRO A 117 7.75 -10.07 18.06
C PRO A 117 9.24 -10.26 17.70
N ASP A 118 9.62 -11.45 17.23
CA ASP A 118 10.99 -11.77 16.80
C ASP A 118 11.30 -11.24 15.39
N ILE A 119 10.27 -10.86 14.62
CA ILE A 119 10.39 -10.40 13.24
C ILE A 119 10.40 -8.87 13.21
N ARG A 120 11.34 -8.30 12.44
CA ARG A 120 11.35 -6.87 12.09
C ARG A 120 10.67 -6.69 10.73
N PHE A 121 9.85 -5.67 10.59
CA PHE A 121 9.16 -5.32 9.35
C PHE A 121 9.69 -3.99 8.82
N ASP A 122 10.03 -3.95 7.53
CA ASP A 122 10.15 -2.72 6.74
C ASP A 122 8.89 -2.61 5.88
N TYR A 123 8.19 -1.49 6.00
CA TYR A 123 6.92 -1.26 5.34
C TYR A 123 6.98 0.04 4.56
N LYS A 124 6.65 -0.02 3.28
CA LYS A 124 6.66 1.12 2.37
C LYS A 124 5.32 1.21 1.66
N TRP A 125 4.90 2.43 1.35
CA TRP A 125 3.71 2.66 0.56
C TRP A 125 3.86 3.86 -0.36
N ALA A 126 3.22 3.79 -1.51
CA ALA A 126 3.13 4.88 -2.48
C ALA A 126 1.72 4.95 -3.05
N ASP A 127 1.22 6.16 -3.16
CA ASP A 127 -0.06 6.47 -3.78
C ASP A 127 0.10 6.51 -5.32
N GLU A 128 -0.98 6.23 -6.04
CA GLU A 128 -1.05 6.48 -7.49
C GLU A 128 -1.08 7.99 -7.82
N ASP A 129 -1.50 8.83 -6.87
CA ASP A 129 -1.19 10.26 -6.87
C ASP A 129 0.32 10.44 -6.60
N PHE A 130 1.09 10.36 -7.69
CA PHE A 130 2.54 10.17 -7.66
C PHE A 130 3.27 11.25 -6.84
N GLY A 131 4.12 10.83 -5.91
CA GLY A 131 4.83 11.73 -5.00
C GLY A 131 3.97 12.29 -3.86
N HIS A 132 2.71 11.87 -3.73
CA HIS A 132 1.84 12.17 -2.60
C HIS A 132 1.51 10.91 -1.80
N ASN A 133 1.05 11.09 -0.54
CA ASN A 133 0.66 10.00 0.37
C ASN A 133 1.61 8.78 0.33
N THR A 134 2.91 9.07 0.37
CA THR A 134 4.01 8.12 0.19
C THR A 134 4.84 8.10 1.46
N GLY A 135 5.35 6.95 1.87
CA GLY A 135 6.14 6.86 3.08
C GLY A 135 6.72 5.48 3.36
N LYS A 136 7.45 5.41 4.47
CA LYS A 136 8.05 4.18 4.96
C LYS A 136 8.09 4.14 6.48
N ALA A 137 8.01 2.95 7.06
CA ALA A 137 8.09 2.73 8.49
C ALA A 137 8.71 1.38 8.81
N GLU A 138 9.44 1.32 9.93
CA GLU A 138 9.94 0.07 10.48
C GLU A 138 9.21 -0.29 11.77
N TYR A 139 8.86 -1.57 11.93
CA TYR A 139 8.18 -2.09 13.12
C TYR A 139 8.90 -3.30 13.71
N LYS A 140 8.92 -3.38 15.05
CA LYS A 140 9.36 -4.59 15.77
C LYS A 140 8.64 -4.72 17.11
N SER A 141 8.14 -5.92 17.41
CA SER A 141 7.43 -6.23 18.66
C SER A 141 6.33 -5.21 19.00
N GLY A 142 5.58 -4.78 17.98
CA GLY A 142 4.48 -3.81 18.13
C GLY A 142 4.90 -2.36 18.33
N LYS A 143 6.20 -2.04 18.22
CA LYS A 143 6.73 -0.69 18.32
C LYS A 143 7.11 -0.18 16.94
N THR A 144 6.87 1.12 16.71
CA THR A 144 7.41 1.85 15.57
C THR A 144 8.87 2.18 15.89
N LEU A 145 9.80 1.68 15.09
CA LEU A 145 11.23 1.96 15.22
C LEU A 145 11.59 3.24 14.45
N SER A 146 11.03 3.40 13.26
CA SER A 146 11.15 4.60 12.43
C SER A 146 9.85 4.79 11.63
N CYS A 147 9.54 6.04 11.31
CA CYS A 147 8.47 6.39 10.39
C CYS A 147 8.90 7.68 9.68
N TYR A 148 8.81 7.67 8.35
CA TYR A 148 9.16 8.81 7.52
C TYR A 148 8.12 8.97 6.42
N ILE A 149 7.51 10.14 6.39
CA ILE A 149 6.52 10.56 5.41
C ILE A 149 7.05 11.89 4.86
N PRO A 150 7.69 11.89 3.67
CA PRO A 150 8.15 13.13 3.05
C PRO A 150 6.97 14.05 2.72
N ALA A 151 7.27 15.35 2.57
CA ALA A 151 6.25 16.30 2.13
C ALA A 151 5.80 15.95 0.71
N GLY A 152 4.49 15.96 0.44
CA GLY A 152 3.97 15.64 -0.89
C GLY A 152 4.57 16.56 -1.97
N GLY A 153 4.96 15.98 -3.10
CA GLY A 153 5.61 16.68 -4.21
C GLY A 153 7.09 17.04 -3.99
N SER A 154 7.67 16.75 -2.82
CA SER A 154 9.12 16.91 -2.62
C SER A 154 9.93 15.89 -3.44
N ALA A 155 11.20 16.19 -3.68
CA ALA A 155 12.13 15.26 -4.35
C ALA A 155 12.17 13.91 -3.63
N GLU A 156 12.23 13.90 -2.29
CA GLU A 156 12.25 12.66 -1.51
C GLU A 156 10.94 11.87 -1.61
N ALA A 157 9.80 12.55 -1.79
CA ALA A 157 8.53 11.87 -2.01
C ALA A 157 8.45 11.23 -3.40
N LEU A 158 8.90 11.95 -4.43
CA LEU A 158 8.95 11.47 -5.81
C LEU A 158 9.92 10.29 -5.94
N GLU A 159 11.13 10.40 -5.41
CA GLU A 159 12.13 9.32 -5.40
C GLU A 159 11.63 8.08 -4.63
N LEU A 160 10.98 8.27 -3.48
CA LEU A 160 10.43 7.16 -2.72
C LEU A 160 9.28 6.50 -3.47
N ALA A 161 8.36 7.27 -4.06
CA ALA A 161 7.25 6.74 -4.86
C ALA A 161 7.76 5.97 -6.09
N ALA A 162 8.69 6.54 -6.84
CA ALA A 162 9.38 5.90 -7.97
C ALA A 162 9.98 4.54 -7.58
N SER A 163 10.68 4.48 -6.44
CA SER A 163 11.30 3.23 -5.96
C SER A 163 10.28 2.14 -5.56
N ILE A 164 9.09 2.53 -5.09
CA ILE A 164 8.05 1.59 -4.65
C ILE A 164 7.23 1.09 -5.85
N LEU A 165 6.97 1.99 -6.79
CA LEU A 165 6.19 1.72 -8.00
C LEU A 165 7.03 1.11 -9.11
N ASP A 166 8.37 1.16 -8.99
CA ASP A 166 9.34 0.71 -10.00
C ASP A 166 9.18 1.50 -11.32
N ILE A 167 9.15 2.83 -11.18
CA ILE A 167 8.96 3.79 -12.28
C ILE A 167 10.19 4.69 -12.37
N ASP A 168 10.67 4.95 -13.59
CA ASP A 168 11.68 5.98 -13.82
C ASP A 168 11.02 7.38 -13.71
N LEU A 169 11.64 8.29 -12.95
CA LEU A 169 11.09 9.63 -12.75
C LEU A 169 10.94 10.42 -14.05
N ALA A 170 11.86 10.23 -15.01
CA ALA A 170 11.74 10.85 -16.32
C ALA A 170 10.55 10.29 -17.11
N GLU A 171 10.26 8.99 -17.00
CA GLU A 171 9.05 8.38 -17.60
C GLU A 171 7.76 8.88 -16.94
N ALA A 172 7.82 9.31 -15.68
CA ALA A 172 6.73 9.97 -14.98
C ALA A 172 6.63 11.48 -15.26
N GLY A 173 7.46 12.02 -16.19
CA GLY A 173 7.48 13.43 -16.55
C GLY A 173 8.26 14.33 -15.60
N TYR A 174 9.07 13.78 -14.68
CA TYR A 174 9.85 14.54 -13.71
C TYR A 174 11.33 14.57 -14.08
N ILE A 175 11.87 15.77 -14.28
CA ILE A 175 13.30 15.99 -14.58
C ILE A 175 13.97 16.67 -13.38
N TYR A 176 15.11 16.13 -12.95
CA TYR A 176 15.87 16.68 -11.84
C TYR A 176 16.60 17.96 -12.25
N ASN A 177 16.35 19.06 -11.52
CA ASN A 177 17.08 20.30 -11.68
C ASN A 177 18.22 20.38 -10.64
N GLU A 178 19.46 20.17 -11.10
CA GLU A 178 20.65 20.20 -10.25
C GLU A 178 20.87 21.55 -9.53
N SER A 179 20.34 22.65 -10.07
CA SER A 179 20.52 23.99 -9.48
C SER A 179 19.59 24.23 -8.29
N THR A 180 18.40 23.66 -8.31
CA THR A 180 17.41 23.78 -7.22
C THR A 180 17.44 22.60 -6.27
N GLY A 181 17.91 21.43 -6.73
CA GLY A 181 17.82 20.18 -5.99
C GLY A 181 16.41 19.58 -5.98
N GLU A 182 15.55 20.01 -6.90
CA GLU A 182 14.14 19.62 -6.98
C GLU A 182 13.83 19.03 -8.36
N TYR A 183 12.71 18.31 -8.45
CA TYR A 183 12.18 17.82 -9.73
C TYR A 183 11.18 18.81 -10.31
N GLU A 184 11.28 19.05 -11.60
CA GLU A 184 10.33 19.85 -12.38
C GLU A 184 9.49 18.92 -13.25
N TYR A 185 8.17 19.10 -13.24
CA TYR A 185 7.27 18.35 -14.10
C TYR A 185 7.27 18.97 -15.51
N VAL A 186 7.50 18.14 -16.51
CA VAL A 186 7.46 18.49 -17.93
C VAL A 186 6.33 17.68 -18.55
N GLU A 187 5.29 18.38 -19.00
CA GLU A 187 4.25 17.74 -19.82
C GLU A 187 4.90 17.26 -21.12
N ASP A 188 4.63 16.01 -21.51
CA ASP A 188 4.90 15.55 -22.88
C ASP A 188 4.16 16.50 -23.83
N GLU A 189 4.88 17.40 -24.50
CA GLU A 189 4.31 18.10 -25.65
C GLU A 189 3.99 17.02 -26.70
N PRO A 190 2.73 16.87 -27.14
CA PRO A 190 2.42 15.94 -28.22
C PRO A 190 3.24 16.38 -29.43
N ASP A 191 4.10 15.47 -29.94
CA ASP A 191 4.95 15.67 -31.10
C ASP A 191 4.30 16.66 -32.08
N GLU A 192 4.92 17.83 -32.25
CA GLU A 192 4.42 18.84 -33.19
C GLU A 192 4.10 18.14 -34.52
N ILE A 193 2.80 18.07 -34.86
CA ILE A 193 2.34 17.54 -36.15
C ILE A 193 3.20 18.20 -37.22
N PRO A 194 3.97 17.44 -38.03
CA PRO A 194 4.82 18.05 -39.04
C PRO A 194 3.93 18.93 -39.91
N LYS A 195 4.18 20.24 -39.89
CA LYS A 195 3.56 21.16 -40.83
C LYS A 195 3.88 20.63 -42.22
N MET A 196 2.91 19.94 -42.85
CA MET A 196 3.00 19.62 -44.26
C MET A 196 3.16 20.95 -44.98
N GLY A 197 4.38 21.20 -45.45
CA GLY A 197 4.71 22.36 -46.25
C GLY A 197 3.74 22.39 -47.43
N GLY A 198 3.00 23.49 -47.53
CA GLY A 198 2.17 23.75 -48.69
C GLY A 198 3.01 23.76 -49.95
N VAL A 199 2.48 23.13 -51.00
CA VAL A 199 2.81 23.39 -52.40
C VAL A 199 1.49 23.57 -53.13
#